data_AF-A0A2V9P971-F1
#
_entry.id   AF-A0A2V9P971-F1
#
_cell.length_a   1.000
_cell.length_b   1.000
_cell.length_c   1.000
_cell.angle_alpha   90.00
_cell.angle_beta   90.00
_cell.angle_gamma   90.00
#
_symmetry.space_group_name_H-M   'P 1'
#
loop_
_entity.id
_entity.type
_entity.pdbx_description
1 polymer ?
#
loop_
_entity_poly.entity_id
_entity_poly.type
_entity_poly.pdbx_seq_one_letter_code
_entity_poly.pdbx_strand_id
1 'polypeptide(L)'
;MNKIKKLIVLCMALYALAVTAAAQSTWKLSKDLLATNNQISFNQGSNGVWYFLQSSSPKHDKKTYKFLTDYSAPCKTNAAEALIPGVDCWRNPNLDPQGNNAPLVGANFTYHTQFPNLASGDPFSIPARSVWMHPGFFGELAIIGWKSPITGTVNVSGFFSDLDPNCGNGIIWSVDKSSLQANQTLTTGTIANGGPPQSYSLSGISVSAGQVLYFIVDPNLDYFCDSTGVDVTISKTP
;
A
#
# COMPACT_ATOMS: atom_id res chain seq x y z
N MET A 1 -13.42 25.83 29.81
CA MET A 1 -13.24 26.61 28.56
C MET A 1 -12.20 26.06 27.58
N ASN A 2 -11.09 25.42 28.00
CA ASN A 2 -10.04 24.96 27.07
C ASN A 2 -10.37 23.71 26.23
N LYS A 3 -11.21 22.78 26.71
CA LYS A 3 -11.56 21.56 25.96
C LYS A 3 -12.48 21.83 24.75
N ILE A 4 -13.43 22.74 24.89
CA ILE A 4 -14.40 23.10 23.83
C ILE A 4 -13.69 23.84 22.68
N LYS A 5 -12.78 24.76 22.98
CA LYS A 5 -11.97 25.45 21.95
C LYS A 5 -11.05 24.48 21.18
N LYS A 6 -10.43 23.50 21.85
CA LYS A 6 -9.64 22.45 21.20
C LYS A 6 -10.50 21.56 20.29
N LEU A 7 -11.72 21.20 20.71
CA LEU A 7 -12.64 20.39 19.91
C LEU A 7 -13.12 21.14 18.65
N ILE A 8 -13.43 22.43 18.77
CA ILE A 8 -13.88 23.27 17.65
C ILE A 8 -12.75 23.48 16.62
N VAL A 9 -11.52 23.73 17.07
CA VAL A 9 -10.35 23.87 16.17
C VAL A 9 -10.04 22.54 15.46
N LEU A 10 -10.15 21.40 16.16
CA LEU A 10 -9.97 20.08 15.56
C LEU A 10 -11.04 19.78 14.50
N CYS A 11 -12.31 20.11 14.77
CA CYS A 11 -13.40 19.96 13.80
C CYS A 11 -13.22 20.84 12.56
N MET A 12 -12.75 22.09 12.71
CA MET A 12 -12.49 22.97 11.56
C MET A 12 -11.31 22.48 10.70
N ALA A 13 -10.25 21.95 11.32
CA ALA A 13 -9.12 21.35 10.59
C ALA A 13 -9.54 20.09 9.80
N LEU A 14 -10.36 19.21 10.41
CA LEU A 14 -10.94 18.04 9.74
C LEU A 14 -11.86 18.44 8.57
N TYR A 15 -12.67 19.49 8.74
CA TYR A 15 -13.55 19.99 7.68
C TYR A 15 -12.79 20.59 6.49
N ALA A 16 -11.79 21.45 6.73
CA ALA A 16 -11.02 22.08 5.65
C ALA A 16 -10.24 21.06 4.79
N LEU A 17 -9.81 19.95 5.41
CA LEU A 17 -9.00 18.93 4.74
C LEU A 17 -9.84 17.87 4.00
N ALA A 18 -11.04 17.56 4.48
CA ALA A 18 -12.04 16.82 3.71
C ALA A 18 -12.44 17.58 2.43
N VAL A 19 -12.51 18.92 2.49
CA VAL A 19 -12.79 19.79 1.34
C VAL A 19 -11.66 19.76 0.30
N THR A 20 -10.38 19.70 0.71
CA THR A 20 -9.25 19.62 -0.24
C THR A 20 -9.16 18.28 -0.97
N ALA A 21 -9.45 17.16 -0.30
CA ALA A 21 -9.49 15.84 -0.94
C ALA A 21 -10.68 15.71 -1.91
N ALA A 22 -11.81 16.35 -1.59
CA ALA A 22 -12.96 16.43 -2.50
C ALA A 22 -12.71 17.39 -3.68
N ALA A 23 -11.83 18.39 -3.55
CA ALA A 23 -11.44 19.29 -4.64
C ALA A 23 -10.43 18.66 -5.62
N GLN A 24 -9.63 17.70 -5.16
CA GLN A 24 -8.71 16.94 -6.00
C GLN A 24 -9.48 16.10 -7.03
N SER A 25 -9.04 16.12 -8.29
CA SER A 25 -9.61 15.30 -9.37
C SER A 25 -8.78 14.06 -9.69
N THR A 26 -7.54 14.00 -9.20
CA THR A 26 -6.62 12.89 -9.46
C THR A 26 -5.78 12.58 -8.23
N TRP A 27 -5.78 11.34 -7.76
CA TRP A 27 -4.94 10.81 -6.69
C TRP A 27 -3.87 9.90 -7.29
N LYS A 28 -2.61 10.07 -6.89
CA LYS A 28 -1.50 9.25 -7.38
C LYS A 28 -0.66 8.78 -6.19
N LEU A 29 -0.66 7.47 -5.96
CA LEU A 29 -0.08 6.84 -4.77
C LEU A 29 1.34 7.33 -4.46
N SER A 30 2.27 7.13 -5.40
CA SER A 30 3.66 7.54 -5.24
C SER A 30 3.79 9.05 -4.98
N LYS A 31 3.09 9.88 -5.76
CA LYS A 31 3.13 11.35 -5.61
C LYS A 31 2.58 11.79 -4.25
N ASP A 32 1.41 11.29 -3.85
CA ASP A 32 0.70 11.71 -2.64
C ASP A 32 1.47 11.27 -1.39
N LEU A 33 1.99 10.03 -1.37
CA LEU A 33 2.79 9.54 -0.26
C LEU A 33 4.10 10.33 -0.11
N LEU A 34 4.80 10.56 -1.21
CA LEU A 34 6.11 11.20 -1.20
C LEU A 34 6.06 12.73 -1.00
N ALA A 35 4.89 13.37 -1.23
CA ALA A 35 4.69 14.80 -0.98
C ALA A 35 4.50 15.12 0.50
N THR A 36 4.04 14.14 1.30
CA THR A 36 3.70 14.36 2.71
C THR A 36 4.90 14.16 3.65
N ASN A 37 6.10 13.82 3.14
CA ASN A 37 7.26 13.41 3.95
C ASN A 37 6.88 12.44 5.07
N ASN A 38 5.94 11.55 4.76
CA ASN A 38 5.39 10.60 5.69
C ASN A 38 4.69 11.17 6.95
N GLN A 39 4.15 12.39 6.89
CA GLN A 39 3.28 12.94 7.94
C GLN A 39 1.90 12.24 8.01
N ILE A 40 1.70 11.15 7.27
CA ILE A 40 0.51 10.33 7.37
C ILE A 40 0.59 9.59 8.72
N SER A 41 0.02 10.18 9.76
CA SER A 41 -0.24 9.51 11.02
C SER A 41 -1.37 8.50 10.78
N PHE A 42 -1.00 7.27 10.43
CA PHE A 42 -1.91 6.15 10.14
C PHE A 42 -2.80 5.70 11.32
N ASN A 43 -2.79 6.42 12.45
CA ASN A 43 -3.63 6.18 13.60
C ASN A 43 -4.68 7.28 13.91
N GLN A 44 -4.86 8.31 13.07
CA GLN A 44 -5.73 9.44 13.47
C GLN A 44 -6.62 10.05 12.38
N GLY A 45 -7.00 9.33 11.32
CA GLY A 45 -7.94 9.89 10.35
C GLY A 45 -7.51 11.26 9.80
N SER A 46 -6.19 11.51 9.74
CA SER A 46 -5.63 12.75 9.22
C SER A 46 -5.66 12.70 7.69
N ASN A 47 -6.88 12.81 7.16
CA ASN A 47 -7.25 13.41 5.88
C ASN A 47 -6.64 12.83 4.58
N GLY A 48 -6.02 11.66 4.61
CA GLY A 48 -5.56 10.93 3.42
C GLY A 48 -6.60 9.94 2.86
N VAL A 49 -6.50 9.68 1.55
CA VAL A 49 -7.26 8.63 0.86
C VAL A 49 -6.56 7.27 0.88
N TRP A 50 -5.25 7.23 1.12
CA TRP A 50 -4.44 6.02 1.10
C TRP A 50 -4.28 5.38 2.49
N TYR A 51 -4.37 4.05 2.55
CA TYR A 51 -4.29 3.24 3.75
C TYR A 51 -3.41 2.02 3.50
N PHE A 52 -2.57 1.65 4.45
CA PHE A 52 -1.73 0.45 4.37
C PHE A 52 -2.24 -0.62 5.32
N LEU A 53 -2.54 -1.77 4.75
CA LEU A 53 -3.33 -2.82 5.35
C LEU A 53 -2.64 -4.16 5.17
N GLN A 54 -2.97 -5.08 6.05
CA GLN A 54 -2.66 -6.50 5.96
C GLN A 54 -3.95 -7.30 6.12
N SER A 55 -4.02 -8.50 5.57
CA SER A 55 -5.07 -9.45 5.93
C SER A 55 -4.60 -10.42 7.02
N SER A 56 -5.55 -11.07 7.69
CA SER A 56 -5.27 -12.22 8.57
C SER A 56 -5.51 -13.57 7.90
N SER A 57 -5.71 -13.58 6.58
CA SER A 57 -5.95 -14.78 5.76
C SER A 57 -5.82 -14.43 4.28
N PRO A 58 -5.59 -15.39 3.37
CA PRO A 58 -5.51 -15.11 1.92
C PRO A 58 -6.87 -14.72 1.29
N LYS A 59 -7.95 -14.62 2.09
CA LYS A 59 -9.28 -14.27 1.58
C LYS A 59 -9.38 -12.78 1.27
N HIS A 60 -10.01 -12.47 0.15
CA HIS A 60 -10.41 -11.12 -0.26
C HIS A 60 -11.65 -10.64 0.51
N ASP A 61 -11.54 -10.58 1.84
CA ASP A 61 -12.60 -10.14 2.73
C ASP A 61 -12.10 -9.00 3.62
N LYS A 62 -12.69 -7.81 3.46
CA LYS A 62 -12.37 -6.62 4.25
C LYS A 62 -12.47 -6.81 5.76
N LYS A 63 -13.23 -7.82 6.25
CA LYS A 63 -13.32 -8.14 7.69
C LYS A 63 -12.02 -8.71 8.24
N THR A 64 -11.18 -9.28 7.37
CA THR A 64 -9.85 -9.79 7.71
C THR A 64 -8.78 -8.72 7.67
N TYR A 65 -9.08 -7.55 7.09
CA TYR A 65 -8.09 -6.50 6.87
C TYR A 65 -7.89 -5.66 8.13
N LYS A 66 -6.62 -5.37 8.43
CA LYS A 66 -6.19 -4.56 9.57
C LYS A 66 -5.08 -3.61 9.12
N PHE A 67 -4.89 -2.51 9.84
CA PHE A 67 -3.77 -1.61 9.55
C PHE A 67 -2.43 -2.30 9.79
N LEU A 68 -1.45 -1.95 8.95
CA LEU A 68 -0.04 -2.16 9.23
C LEU A 68 0.38 -1.08 10.24
N THR A 69 0.48 -1.47 11.51
CA THR A 69 0.62 -0.52 12.63
C THR A 69 2.06 -0.28 13.07
N ASP A 70 3.00 -1.16 12.70
CA ASP A 70 4.41 -0.95 13.00
C ASP A 70 5.05 -0.16 11.86
N TYR A 71 5.68 0.97 12.19
CA TYR A 71 6.35 1.84 11.23
C TYR A 71 7.85 1.88 11.54
N SER A 72 8.67 1.68 10.52
CA SER A 72 10.12 1.68 10.61
C SER A 72 10.73 2.65 9.60
N ALA A 73 11.58 3.55 10.08
CA ALA A 73 12.37 4.49 9.28
C ALA A 73 13.80 4.63 9.84
N PRO A 74 14.82 4.08 9.16
CA PRO A 74 14.73 3.28 7.95
C PRO A 74 13.90 1.99 8.11
N CYS A 75 13.40 1.47 7.00
CA CYS A 75 12.75 0.18 6.94
C CYS A 75 13.73 -0.87 7.46
N LYS A 76 13.20 -1.72 8.33
CA LYS A 76 13.82 -2.92 8.82
C LYS A 76 12.78 -4.01 8.62
N THR A 77 13.13 -5.17 8.09
CA THR A 77 12.21 -6.30 7.95
C THR A 77 12.60 -7.44 8.88
N ASN A 78 13.89 -7.58 9.19
CA ASN A 78 14.41 -8.47 10.22
C ASN A 78 15.61 -7.89 10.95
N ALA A 79 16.12 -8.62 11.96
CA ALA A 79 17.22 -8.16 12.80
C ALA A 79 18.54 -7.95 12.03
N ALA A 80 18.78 -8.71 10.96
CA ALA A 80 20.02 -8.78 10.20
C ALA A 80 20.08 -7.84 8.98
N GLU A 81 18.93 -7.32 8.54
CA GLU A 81 18.85 -6.45 7.37
C GLU A 81 19.60 -5.12 7.57
N ALA A 82 20.32 -4.71 6.53
CA ALA A 82 21.00 -3.43 6.51
C ALA A 82 19.99 -2.27 6.40
N LEU A 83 20.17 -1.24 7.22
CA LEU A 83 19.31 -0.06 7.19
C LEU A 83 19.69 0.85 6.02
N ILE A 84 18.70 1.22 5.19
CA ILE A 84 18.89 2.14 4.06
C ILE A 84 18.17 3.47 4.35
N PRO A 85 18.89 4.56 4.69
CA PRO A 85 18.28 5.86 4.94
C PRO A 85 17.36 6.33 3.81
N GLY A 86 16.13 6.70 4.18
CA GLY A 86 15.12 7.19 3.23
C GLY A 86 14.33 6.08 2.53
N VAL A 87 14.56 4.81 2.85
CA VAL A 87 13.60 3.73 2.58
C VAL A 87 12.87 3.47 3.89
N ASP A 88 11.56 3.65 3.93
CA ASP A 88 10.73 3.43 5.12
C ASP A 88 9.65 2.40 4.84
N CYS A 89 9.07 1.79 5.89
CA CYS A 89 7.97 0.84 5.72
C CYS A 89 7.00 0.75 6.89
N TRP A 90 5.79 0.30 6.57
CA TRP A 90 4.75 -0.16 7.48
C TRP A 90 4.66 -1.66 7.38
N ARG A 91 4.69 -2.35 8.51
CA ARG A 91 4.82 -3.79 8.56
C ARG A 91 3.96 -4.41 9.64
N ASN A 92 3.80 -5.72 9.54
CA ASN A 92 3.22 -6.52 10.60
C ASN A 92 4.10 -6.40 11.86
N PRO A 93 3.56 -5.99 13.02
CA PRO A 93 4.34 -5.89 14.25
C PRO A 93 4.84 -7.25 14.76
N ASN A 94 4.18 -8.34 14.35
CA ASN A 94 4.54 -9.67 14.78
C ASN A 94 5.58 -10.26 13.83
N LEU A 95 6.58 -10.92 14.42
CA LEU A 95 7.55 -11.69 13.66
C LEU A 95 6.92 -12.98 13.18
N ASP A 96 7.21 -13.35 11.94
CA ASP A 96 6.94 -14.68 11.42
C ASP A 96 7.95 -15.71 11.96
N PRO A 97 7.80 -17.00 11.66
CA PRO A 97 8.75 -18.04 12.10
C PRO A 97 10.19 -17.87 11.60
N GLN A 98 10.43 -17.01 10.60
CA GLN A 98 11.76 -16.69 10.07
C GLN A 98 12.36 -15.43 10.71
N GLY A 99 11.60 -14.77 11.59
CA GLY A 99 12.02 -13.53 12.22
C GLY A 99 11.86 -12.30 11.32
N ASN A 100 11.00 -12.37 10.31
CA ASN A 100 10.66 -11.22 9.46
C ASN A 100 9.33 -10.58 9.88
N ASN A 101 9.22 -9.28 9.65
CA ASN A 101 8.02 -8.49 9.83
C ASN A 101 7.32 -8.32 8.47
N ALA A 102 6.51 -9.31 8.09
CA ALA A 102 5.71 -9.30 6.87
C ALA A 102 4.24 -9.67 7.20
N PRO A 103 3.25 -9.21 6.41
CA PRO A 103 3.36 -8.38 5.21
C PRO A 103 3.78 -6.94 5.52
N LEU A 104 4.15 -6.20 4.48
CA LEU A 104 4.54 -4.80 4.57
C LEU A 104 4.16 -3.98 3.34
N VAL A 105 4.14 -2.66 3.51
CA VAL A 105 4.18 -1.65 2.45
C VAL A 105 5.34 -0.72 2.75
N GLY A 106 6.19 -0.45 1.77
CA GLY A 106 7.33 0.45 1.92
C GLY A 106 7.42 1.49 0.82
N ALA A 107 8.26 2.49 1.03
CA ALA A 107 8.52 3.53 0.04
C ALA A 107 9.98 3.96 0.06
N ASN A 108 10.53 4.20 -1.13
CA ASN A 108 11.83 4.81 -1.31
C ASN A 108 11.65 6.32 -1.53
N PHE A 109 11.90 7.11 -0.49
CA PHE A 109 11.79 8.56 -0.54
C PHE A 109 12.98 9.24 -1.21
N THR A 110 14.08 8.51 -1.42
CA THR A 110 15.30 9.03 -2.04
C THR A 110 15.15 9.23 -3.54
N TYR A 111 16.11 9.94 -4.13
CA TYR A 111 16.22 10.15 -5.57
C TYR A 111 17.12 9.12 -6.27
N HIS A 112 17.44 8.02 -5.60
CA HIS A 112 18.28 6.94 -6.12
C HIS A 112 17.58 5.60 -5.98
N THR A 113 17.82 4.69 -6.93
CA THR A 113 17.46 3.27 -6.74
C THR A 113 18.27 2.72 -5.58
N GLN A 114 17.59 2.02 -4.69
CA GLN A 114 18.19 1.39 -3.51
C GLN A 114 18.28 -0.11 -3.72
N PHE A 115 19.26 -0.74 -3.08
CA PHE A 115 19.54 -2.16 -3.21
C PHE A 115 19.60 -2.83 -1.82
N PRO A 116 18.45 -3.19 -1.23
CA PRO A 116 18.41 -4.02 -0.04
C PRO A 116 19.12 -5.36 -0.28
N ASN A 117 19.46 -6.06 0.80
CA ASN A 117 20.10 -7.39 0.76
C ASN A 117 21.42 -7.49 -0.01
N LEU A 118 22.06 -6.35 -0.34
CA LEU A 118 23.36 -6.35 -1.01
C LEU A 118 24.45 -7.06 -0.20
N ALA A 119 24.47 -6.88 1.12
CA ALA A 119 25.44 -7.52 2.00
C ALA A 119 25.17 -9.02 2.24
N SER A 120 23.92 -9.46 2.08
CA SER A 120 23.54 -10.88 2.20
C SER A 120 23.72 -11.65 0.89
N GLY A 121 24.11 -11.00 -0.21
CA GLY A 121 24.40 -11.63 -1.49
C GLY A 121 23.17 -11.89 -2.35
N ASP A 122 22.02 -11.32 -1.98
CA ASP A 122 20.73 -11.52 -2.66
C ASP A 122 19.99 -10.19 -2.89
N PRO A 123 20.61 -9.25 -3.64
CA PRO A 123 20.05 -7.92 -3.76
C PRO A 123 18.85 -7.87 -4.69
N PHE A 124 17.87 -7.06 -4.30
CA PHE A 124 16.80 -6.62 -5.19
C PHE A 124 16.81 -5.10 -5.33
N SER A 125 16.05 -4.55 -6.27
CA SER A 125 16.10 -3.11 -6.58
C SER A 125 14.78 -2.42 -6.24
N ILE A 126 14.84 -1.34 -5.47
CA ILE A 126 13.69 -0.47 -5.19
C ILE A 126 13.91 0.86 -5.93
N PRO A 127 13.18 1.16 -7.02
CA PRO A 127 13.36 2.37 -7.79
C PRO A 127 13.26 3.64 -6.94
N ALA A 128 13.95 4.70 -7.33
CA ALA A 128 13.81 6.02 -6.69
C ALA A 128 12.34 6.46 -6.68
N ARG A 129 11.90 7.12 -5.60
CA ARG A 129 10.57 7.75 -5.53
C ARG A 129 9.43 6.76 -5.84
N SER A 130 9.52 5.54 -5.33
CA SER A 130 8.56 4.45 -5.60
C SER A 130 7.96 3.87 -4.31
N VAL A 131 6.88 3.11 -4.48
CA VAL A 131 6.21 2.35 -3.42
C VAL A 131 6.34 0.87 -3.73
N TRP A 132 6.51 0.06 -2.70
CA TRP A 132 6.66 -1.38 -2.81
C TRP A 132 5.89 -2.09 -1.68
N MET A 133 5.66 -3.38 -1.84
CA MET A 133 4.88 -4.22 -0.95
C MET A 133 5.57 -5.58 -0.81
N HIS A 134 5.27 -6.31 0.25
CA HIS A 134 5.67 -7.71 0.37
C HIS A 134 4.60 -8.50 1.14
N PRO A 135 4.10 -9.64 0.62
CA PRO A 135 3.11 -10.48 1.31
C PRO A 135 3.69 -11.12 2.58
N GLY A 136 2.85 -11.78 3.37
CA GLY A 136 3.21 -12.43 4.64
C GLY A 136 3.41 -13.94 4.54
N PHE A 137 4.12 -14.48 5.52
CA PHE A 137 4.56 -15.88 5.58
C PHE A 137 3.43 -16.92 5.52
N PHE A 138 2.28 -16.65 6.15
CA PHE A 138 1.15 -17.58 6.21
C PHE A 138 0.07 -17.31 5.15
N GLY A 139 0.41 -16.56 4.09
CA GLY A 139 -0.56 -16.13 3.08
C GLY A 139 -1.30 -14.85 3.47
N GLU A 140 -0.79 -14.07 4.43
CA GLU A 140 -1.31 -12.74 4.67
C GLU A 140 -1.04 -11.84 3.46
N LEU A 141 -2.06 -11.10 3.04
CA LEU A 141 -2.01 -10.20 1.91
C LEU A 141 -1.35 -8.88 2.34
N ALA A 142 -0.48 -8.33 1.49
CA ALA A 142 -0.12 -6.92 1.58
C ALA A 142 -1.12 -6.09 0.80
N ILE A 143 -1.64 -5.01 1.38
CA ILE A 143 -2.78 -4.29 0.81
C ILE A 143 -2.56 -2.78 0.91
N ILE A 144 -2.76 -2.09 -0.22
CA ILE A 144 -2.95 -0.64 -0.25
C ILE A 144 -4.43 -0.35 -0.51
N GLY A 145 -5.08 0.39 0.37
CA GLY A 145 -6.46 0.82 0.23
C GLY A 145 -6.56 2.29 -0.20
N TRP A 146 -7.39 2.58 -1.20
CA TRP A 146 -7.86 3.94 -1.52
C TRP A 146 -9.31 4.10 -1.06
N LYS A 147 -9.55 4.90 -0.03
CA LYS A 147 -10.90 5.26 0.42
C LYS A 147 -11.40 6.47 -0.38
N SER A 148 -12.45 6.27 -1.15
CA SER A 148 -13.03 7.31 -1.98
C SER A 148 -13.46 8.52 -1.14
N PRO A 149 -12.97 9.74 -1.45
CA PRO A 149 -13.47 10.96 -0.85
C PRO A 149 -14.75 11.48 -1.54
N ILE A 150 -15.23 10.78 -2.58
CA ILE A 150 -16.37 11.21 -3.40
C ILE A 150 -17.40 10.10 -3.60
N THR A 151 -18.61 10.50 -3.96
CA THR A 151 -19.59 9.64 -4.64
C THR A 151 -19.62 10.03 -6.11
N GLY A 152 -19.43 9.06 -7.01
CA GLY A 152 -19.34 9.30 -8.44
C GLY A 152 -18.63 8.17 -9.17
N THR A 153 -17.95 8.49 -10.26
CA THR A 153 -17.23 7.52 -11.10
C THR A 153 -15.76 7.90 -11.20
N VAL A 154 -14.89 6.90 -11.16
CA VAL A 154 -13.44 7.07 -11.32
C VAL A 154 -12.87 6.14 -12.39
N ASN A 155 -11.78 6.58 -13.01
CA ASN A 155 -10.88 5.72 -13.76
C ASN A 155 -9.68 5.38 -12.88
N VAL A 156 -9.18 4.15 -12.99
CA VAL A 156 -8.11 3.61 -12.16
C VAL A 156 -7.08 2.95 -13.07
N SER A 157 -5.83 3.37 -12.99
CA SER A 157 -4.73 2.73 -13.71
C SER A 157 -3.52 2.57 -12.81
N GLY A 158 -2.64 1.65 -13.17
CA GLY A 158 -1.46 1.36 -12.36
C GLY A 158 -0.69 0.17 -12.90
N PHE A 159 0.27 -0.29 -12.11
CA PHE A 159 1.03 -1.49 -12.40
C PHE A 159 1.42 -2.22 -11.11
N PHE A 160 1.72 -3.49 -11.29
CA PHE A 160 2.48 -4.32 -10.35
C PHE A 160 3.73 -4.83 -11.06
N SER A 161 4.85 -4.93 -10.34
CA SER A 161 6.10 -5.47 -10.86
C SER A 161 6.79 -6.28 -9.79
N ASP A 162 7.28 -7.46 -10.13
CA ASP A 162 8.23 -8.15 -9.27
C ASP A 162 9.56 -7.37 -9.23
N LEU A 163 10.09 -7.12 -8.03
CA LEU A 163 11.34 -6.39 -7.79
C LEU A 163 12.49 -7.30 -7.40
N ASP A 164 12.21 -8.52 -6.93
CA ASP A 164 13.18 -9.45 -6.36
C ASP A 164 13.21 -10.76 -7.17
N PRO A 165 13.89 -10.77 -8.33
CA PRO A 165 13.84 -11.89 -9.27
C PRO A 165 14.63 -13.12 -8.79
N ASN A 166 15.18 -13.11 -7.59
CA ASN A 166 16.25 -14.03 -7.19
C ASN A 166 15.72 -15.40 -6.73
N CYS A 167 14.50 -15.47 -6.19
CA CYS A 167 13.93 -16.70 -5.65
C CYS A 167 12.39 -16.71 -5.62
N GLY A 168 11.78 -17.75 -5.05
CA GLY A 168 10.32 -17.81 -4.90
C GLY A 168 9.56 -18.09 -6.19
N ASN A 169 8.25 -17.86 -6.14
CA ASN A 169 7.32 -18.20 -7.23
C ASN A 169 6.66 -16.95 -7.85
N GLY A 170 6.99 -15.77 -7.33
CA GLY A 170 6.40 -14.50 -7.69
C GLY A 170 5.06 -14.26 -7.00
N ILE A 171 4.24 -13.39 -7.58
CA ILE A 171 3.06 -12.86 -6.90
C ILE A 171 1.77 -13.05 -7.68
N ILE A 172 0.66 -13.07 -6.95
CA ILE A 172 -0.67 -12.81 -7.50
C ILE A 172 -1.05 -11.39 -7.06
N TRP A 173 -1.51 -10.57 -7.99
CA TRP A 173 -2.01 -9.24 -7.69
C TRP A 173 -3.48 -9.11 -8.04
N SER A 174 -4.18 -8.22 -7.33
CA SER A 174 -5.54 -7.86 -7.69
C SER A 174 -5.87 -6.40 -7.40
N VAL A 175 -6.90 -5.92 -8.10
CA VAL A 175 -7.61 -4.70 -7.74
C VAL A 175 -9.02 -5.07 -7.35
N ASP A 176 -9.35 -4.80 -6.10
CA ASP A 176 -10.60 -5.18 -5.48
C ASP A 176 -11.41 -3.94 -5.11
N LYS A 177 -12.73 -4.08 -5.07
CA LYS A 177 -13.66 -3.06 -4.59
C LYS A 177 -14.43 -3.58 -3.40
N SER A 178 -14.44 -2.82 -2.32
CA SER A 178 -15.22 -3.17 -1.13
C SER A 178 -16.72 -3.26 -1.44
N SER A 179 -17.36 -4.34 -0.99
CA SER A 179 -18.81 -4.51 -1.01
C SER A 179 -19.36 -4.77 0.40
N LEU A 180 -20.68 -4.88 0.55
CA LEU A 180 -21.31 -5.17 1.85
C LEU A 180 -20.99 -6.58 2.38
N GLN A 181 -20.81 -7.56 1.49
CA GLN A 181 -20.61 -8.97 1.87
C GLN A 181 -19.13 -9.37 1.81
N ALA A 182 -18.56 -9.42 0.60
CA ALA A 182 -17.15 -9.72 0.32
C ALA A 182 -16.59 -8.75 -0.72
N ASN A 183 -15.27 -8.58 -0.83
CA ASN A 183 -14.74 -7.70 -1.85
C ASN A 183 -15.01 -8.27 -3.25
N GLN A 184 -15.23 -7.39 -4.23
CA GLN A 184 -15.36 -7.74 -5.63
C GLN A 184 -14.03 -7.51 -6.32
N THR A 185 -13.41 -8.56 -6.85
CA THR A 185 -12.23 -8.41 -7.72
C THR A 185 -12.63 -7.81 -9.05
N LEU A 186 -12.03 -6.67 -9.40
CA LEU A 186 -12.24 -5.95 -10.66
C LEU A 186 -11.26 -6.43 -11.74
N THR A 187 -10.04 -6.75 -11.34
CA THR A 187 -9.00 -7.32 -12.19
C THR A 187 -7.96 -8.04 -11.33
N THR A 188 -7.24 -8.99 -11.93
CA THR A 188 -6.18 -9.76 -11.27
C THR A 188 -5.17 -10.24 -12.31
N GLY A 189 -3.97 -10.56 -11.87
CA GLY A 189 -2.95 -11.20 -12.67
C GLY A 189 -1.93 -11.94 -11.80
N THR A 190 -1.07 -12.68 -12.47
CA THR A 190 0.04 -13.41 -11.85
C THR A 190 1.32 -12.97 -12.55
N ILE A 191 2.33 -12.61 -11.76
CA ILE A 191 3.69 -12.33 -12.21
C ILE A 191 4.55 -13.42 -11.61
N ALA A 192 5.04 -14.34 -12.44
CA ALA A 192 6.02 -15.33 -12.00
C ALA A 192 7.29 -14.60 -11.53
N ASN A 193 8.08 -15.23 -10.65
CA ASN A 193 9.36 -14.66 -10.22
C ASN A 193 10.25 -14.28 -11.42
N GLY A 194 10.78 -13.04 -11.41
CA GLY A 194 11.51 -12.40 -12.49
C GLY A 194 10.67 -12.02 -13.72
N GLY A 195 9.34 -12.14 -13.64
CA GLY A 195 8.42 -11.88 -14.72
C GLY A 195 8.29 -10.39 -15.06
N PRO A 196 7.86 -10.05 -16.29
CA PRO A 196 7.68 -8.66 -16.68
C PRO A 196 6.57 -7.98 -15.88
N PRO A 197 6.68 -6.66 -15.61
CA PRO A 197 5.62 -5.89 -14.97
C PRO A 197 4.27 -6.01 -15.70
N GLN A 198 3.19 -6.03 -14.95
CA GLN A 198 1.83 -6.02 -15.50
C GLN A 198 1.13 -4.70 -15.17
N SER A 199 0.62 -4.04 -16.22
CA SER A 199 -0.17 -2.81 -16.08
C SER A 199 -1.66 -3.10 -16.23
N TYR A 200 -2.49 -2.29 -15.60
CA TYR A 200 -3.95 -2.38 -15.71
C TYR A 200 -4.59 -1.00 -15.89
N SER A 201 -5.79 -1.00 -16.47
CA SER A 201 -6.62 0.19 -16.63
C SER A 201 -8.09 -0.21 -16.51
N LEU A 202 -8.81 0.44 -15.59
CA LEU A 202 -10.22 0.24 -15.32
C LEU A 202 -10.92 1.58 -15.51
N SER A 203 -11.98 1.60 -16.31
CA SER A 203 -12.75 2.81 -16.59
C SER A 203 -14.16 2.68 -16.02
N GLY A 204 -14.73 3.80 -15.57
CA GLY A 204 -16.14 3.82 -15.20
C GLY A 204 -16.45 3.15 -13.85
N ILE A 205 -15.50 3.09 -12.92
CA ILE A 205 -15.70 2.46 -11.62
C ILE A 205 -16.54 3.38 -10.74
N SER A 206 -17.82 3.05 -10.53
CA SER A 206 -18.67 3.78 -9.59
C SER A 206 -18.20 3.57 -8.16
N VAL A 207 -18.15 4.62 -7.36
CA VAL A 207 -17.76 4.60 -5.95
C VAL A 207 -18.69 5.48 -5.12
N SER A 208 -18.92 5.09 -3.87
CA SER A 208 -19.53 5.97 -2.86
C SER A 208 -18.45 6.56 -1.95
N ALA A 209 -18.70 7.75 -1.39
CA ALA A 209 -17.79 8.31 -0.39
C ALA A 209 -17.62 7.34 0.78
N GLY A 210 -16.37 7.06 1.15
CA GLY A 210 -16.02 6.06 2.15
C GLY A 210 -15.86 4.62 1.62
N GLN A 211 -16.27 4.34 0.38
CA GLN A 211 -16.00 3.05 -0.27
C GLN A 211 -14.52 2.93 -0.59
N VAL A 212 -13.96 1.73 -0.44
CA VAL A 212 -12.53 1.47 -0.62
C VAL A 212 -12.28 0.63 -1.87
N LEU A 213 -11.28 1.02 -2.65
CA LEU A 213 -10.61 0.16 -3.63
C LEU A 213 -9.32 -0.38 -2.99
N TYR A 214 -9.02 -1.66 -3.16
CA TYR A 214 -7.84 -2.32 -2.61
C TYR A 214 -6.92 -2.77 -3.74
N PHE A 215 -5.63 -2.55 -3.57
CA PHE A 215 -4.55 -3.01 -4.43
C PHE A 215 -3.76 -4.03 -3.62
N ILE A 216 -3.82 -5.28 -4.05
CA ILE A 216 -3.51 -6.44 -3.21
C ILE A 216 -2.34 -7.19 -3.84
N VAL A 217 -1.39 -7.61 -2.99
CA VAL A 217 -0.34 -8.57 -3.32
C VAL A 217 -0.52 -9.79 -2.41
N ASP A 218 -0.67 -10.94 -3.05
CA ASP A 218 -0.82 -12.26 -2.48
C ASP A 218 0.46 -13.08 -2.81
N PRO A 219 1.00 -13.85 -1.84
CA PRO A 219 2.13 -14.72 -2.11
C PRO A 219 1.69 -15.88 -3.01
N ASN A 220 2.27 -16.02 -4.20
CA ASN A 220 1.96 -17.13 -5.09
C ASN A 220 2.55 -18.42 -4.51
N LEU A 221 1.83 -19.10 -3.62
CA LEU A 221 2.26 -20.25 -2.81
C LEU A 221 3.11 -19.90 -1.59
N ASP A 222 4.29 -19.31 -1.80
CA ASP A 222 5.17 -18.82 -0.73
C ASP A 222 5.47 -17.34 -0.91
N TYR A 223 6.01 -16.72 0.13
CA TYR A 223 6.27 -15.28 0.19
C TYR A 223 7.72 -14.89 -0.15
N PHE A 224 8.60 -15.85 -0.48
CA PHE A 224 10.02 -15.56 -0.59
C PHE A 224 10.34 -14.75 -1.84
N CYS A 225 11.17 -13.72 -1.70
CA CYS A 225 11.55 -12.83 -2.82
C CYS A 225 10.33 -12.21 -3.53
N ASP A 226 9.26 -11.87 -2.79
CA ASP A 226 8.03 -11.30 -3.37
C ASP A 226 7.94 -9.77 -3.22
N SER A 227 9.09 -9.10 -3.11
CA SER A 227 9.12 -7.63 -3.10
C SER A 227 8.49 -7.11 -4.38
N THR A 228 7.36 -6.42 -4.25
CA THR A 228 6.53 -6.02 -5.40
C THR A 228 6.41 -4.51 -5.49
N GLY A 229 6.80 -3.96 -6.63
CA GLY A 229 6.63 -2.55 -6.96
C GLY A 229 5.19 -2.26 -7.35
N VAL A 230 4.65 -1.14 -6.88
CA VAL A 230 3.27 -0.73 -7.13
C VAL A 230 3.18 0.78 -7.35
N ASP A 231 2.38 1.20 -8.32
CA ASP A 231 1.89 2.57 -8.40
C ASP A 231 0.46 2.60 -8.92
N VAL A 232 -0.30 3.58 -8.45
CA VAL A 232 -1.72 3.71 -8.72
C VAL A 232 -2.05 5.16 -9.02
N THR A 233 -2.79 5.38 -10.10
CA THR A 233 -3.43 6.66 -10.42
C THR A 233 -4.94 6.47 -10.50
N ILE A 234 -5.67 7.29 -9.77
CA ILE A 234 -7.13 7.33 -9.78
C ILE A 234 -7.55 8.73 -10.18
N SER A 235 -8.42 8.86 -11.18
CA SER A 235 -8.97 10.15 -11.60
C SER A 235 -10.49 10.13 -11.66
N LYS A 236 -11.11 11.26 -11.30
CA LYS A 236 -12.54 11.47 -11.50
C LYS A 236 -12.86 11.43 -12.98
N THR A 237 -13.95 10.76 -13.32
CA THR A 237 -14.58 10.94 -14.63
C THR A 237 -15.37 12.26 -14.60
N PRO A 238 -15.30 13.09 -15.66
CA PRO A 238 -16.11 14.29 -15.79
C PRO A 238 -17.62 14.03 -15.67
#